data_AF-A0A923QI48-F1
#
_entry.id   AF-A0A923QI48-F1
#
_cell.length_a   1.000
_cell.length_b   1.000
_cell.length_c   1.000
_cell.angle_alpha   90.00
_cell.angle_beta   90.00
_cell.angle_gamma   90.00
#
_symmetry.space_group_name_H-M   'P 1'
#
loop_
_entity.id
_entity.type
_entity.pdbx_description
1 polymer ?
#
loop_
_entity_poly.entity_id
_entity_poly.type
_entity_poly.pdbx_seq_one_letter_code
_entity_poly.pdbx_strand_id
1 'polypeptide(L)'
;MIRQLGQQLHAVAWKSLGEEAQRKLLLCLLANLSVAIAGQSALRLPRPVAGTGHLLLDGGQTPGARDAAFHNAALMHARTQDDFHPIGNLHIATVVLPALLAQAEHGGAHGVATGEGFLDALATGYAAATGLSRRFSPVTTPHGLRT
;
A
#
# COMPACT_ATOMS: atom_id res chain seq x y z
N MET A 1 -15.05 11.34 -16.61
CA MET A 1 -14.84 10.41 -15.48
C MET A 1 -13.39 10.39 -14.99
N ILE A 2 -12.41 9.89 -15.76
CA ILE A 2 -11.00 9.75 -15.30
C ILE A 2 -10.38 11.07 -14.82
N ARG A 3 -10.56 12.17 -15.56
CA ARG A 3 -10.05 13.49 -15.16
C ARG A 3 -10.62 13.98 -13.82
N GLN A 4 -11.91 13.77 -13.59
CA GLN A 4 -12.60 14.17 -12.35
C GLN A 4 -12.10 13.34 -11.17
N LEU A 5 -11.91 12.03 -11.35
CA LEU A 5 -11.30 11.17 -10.33
C LEU A 5 -9.88 11.63 -10.00
N GLY A 6 -9.07 11.96 -11.01
CA GLY A 6 -7.73 12.51 -10.81
C GLY A 6 -7.74 13.80 -9.99
N GLN A 7 -8.65 14.72 -10.28
CA GLN A 7 -8.81 15.97 -9.51
C GLN A 7 -9.24 15.70 -8.06
N GLN A 8 -10.18 14.79 -7.84
CA GLN A 8 -10.63 14.42 -6.49
C GLN A 8 -9.52 13.77 -5.67
N LEU A 9 -8.73 12.88 -6.27
CA LEU A 9 -7.60 12.22 -5.61
C LEU A 9 -6.46 13.21 -5.35
N HIS A 10 -6.18 14.14 -6.25
CA HIS A 10 -5.17 15.17 -6.04
C HIS A 10 -5.50 16.12 -4.88
N ALA A 11 -6.79 16.28 -4.56
CA ALA A 11 -7.23 17.09 -3.42
C ALA A 11 -7.14 16.36 -2.07
N VAL A 12 -6.83 15.07 -2.04
CA VAL A 12 -6.66 14.31 -0.80
C VAL A 12 -5.36 14.74 -0.13
N ALA A 13 -5.46 15.19 1.12
CA ALA A 13 -4.31 15.55 1.94
C ALA A 13 -4.49 15.01 3.36
N TRP A 14 -3.42 14.47 3.94
CA TRP A 14 -3.31 13.97 5.29
C TRP A 14 -3.90 14.95 6.32
N LYS A 15 -3.46 16.21 6.26
CA LYS A 15 -3.92 17.27 7.17
C LYS A 15 -5.40 17.64 7.03
N SER A 16 -6.01 17.31 5.90
CA SER A 16 -7.45 17.55 5.65
C SER A 16 -8.34 16.42 6.19
N LEU A 17 -7.75 15.27 6.54
CA LEU A 17 -8.48 14.17 7.16
C LEU A 17 -8.87 14.53 8.59
N GLY A 18 -10.05 14.08 9.04
CA GLY A 18 -10.41 14.14 10.46
C GLY A 18 -9.46 13.30 11.32
N GLU A 19 -9.29 13.66 12.58
CA GLU A 19 -8.33 13.01 13.50
C GLU A 19 -8.49 11.49 13.58
N GLU A 20 -9.73 11.01 13.55
CA GLU A 20 -10.01 9.56 13.59
C GLU A 20 -9.52 8.84 12.32
N ALA A 21 -9.67 9.47 11.16
CA ALA A 21 -9.15 8.92 9.91
C ALA A 21 -7.61 8.94 9.91
N GLN A 22 -7.00 10.00 10.44
CA GLN A 22 -5.56 10.07 10.62
C GLN A 22 -5.04 8.94 11.51
N ARG A 23 -5.64 8.75 12.70
CA ARG A 23 -5.28 7.66 13.62
C ARG A 23 -5.41 6.28 12.97
N LYS A 24 -6.50 6.03 12.25
CA LYS A 24 -6.72 4.76 11.55
C LYS A 24 -5.68 4.51 10.46
N LEU A 25 -5.30 5.52 9.69
CA LEU A 25 -4.31 5.38 8.63
C LEU A 25 -2.92 5.04 9.22
N LEU A 26 -2.54 5.69 10.33
CA LEU A 26 -1.30 5.35 11.05
C LEU A 26 -1.35 3.95 11.66
N LEU A 27 -2.49 3.55 12.20
CA LEU A 27 -2.68 2.19 12.68
C LEU A 27 -2.55 1.17 11.54
N CYS A 28 -3.13 1.43 10.37
CA CYS A 28 -2.98 0.58 9.20
C CYS A 28 -1.51 0.50 8.77
N LEU A 29 -0.79 1.62 8.72
CA LEU A 29 0.64 1.63 8.43
C LEU A 29 1.43 0.72 9.39
N LEU A 30 1.27 0.91 10.70
CA LEU A 30 1.99 0.14 11.72
C LEU A 30 1.63 -1.35 11.68
N ALA A 31 0.34 -1.67 11.62
CA ALA A 31 -0.15 -3.04 11.65
C ALA A 31 0.38 -3.84 10.45
N ASN A 32 0.33 -3.26 9.25
CA ASN A 32 0.75 -3.94 8.03
C ASN A 32 2.26 -4.13 7.93
N LEU A 33 3.06 -3.17 8.39
CA LEU A 33 4.50 -3.37 8.52
C LEU A 33 4.82 -4.53 9.48
N SER A 34 4.10 -4.61 10.60
CA SER A 34 4.26 -5.69 11.58
C SER A 34 3.91 -7.06 10.97
N VAL A 35 2.81 -7.13 10.22
CA VAL A 35 2.39 -8.36 9.53
C VAL A 35 3.41 -8.80 8.48
N ALA A 36 3.96 -7.86 7.71
CA ALA A 36 4.97 -8.16 6.69
C ALA A 36 6.24 -8.79 7.30
N ILE A 37 6.74 -8.23 8.40
CA ILE A 37 7.89 -8.81 9.13
C ILE A 37 7.54 -10.20 9.64
N ALA A 38 6.34 -10.37 10.21
CA ALA A 38 5.88 -11.66 10.72
C ALA A 38 5.57 -12.68 9.60
N GLY A 39 5.48 -12.24 8.35
CA GLY A 39 5.21 -13.04 7.15
C GLY A 39 6.40 -13.81 6.59
N GLN A 40 7.63 -13.53 7.05
CA GLN A 40 8.85 -14.15 6.52
C GLN A 40 8.81 -15.68 6.47
N SER A 41 8.33 -16.33 7.54
CA SER A 41 8.23 -17.80 7.62
C SER A 41 7.13 -18.39 6.72
N ALA A 42 6.17 -17.57 6.30
CA ALA A 42 5.05 -17.96 5.44
C ALA A 42 5.30 -17.66 3.96
N LEU A 43 6.29 -16.82 3.61
CA LEU A 43 6.61 -16.50 2.23
C LEU A 43 7.08 -17.74 1.46
N ARG A 44 6.59 -17.89 0.23
CA ARG A 44 6.94 -19.00 -0.68
C ARG A 44 7.49 -18.54 -2.04
N LEU A 45 7.71 -17.24 -2.20
CA LEU A 45 8.26 -16.67 -3.42
C LEU A 45 9.80 -16.73 -3.42
N PRO A 46 10.43 -16.85 -4.60
CA PRO A 46 11.86 -16.63 -4.73
C PRO A 46 12.23 -15.22 -4.26
N ARG A 47 13.37 -15.11 -3.58
CA ARG A 47 13.93 -13.80 -3.22
C ARG A 47 14.39 -13.06 -4.49
N PRO A 48 14.15 -11.74 -4.61
CA PRO A 48 14.66 -10.97 -5.74
C PRO A 48 16.20 -10.95 -5.73
N VAL A 49 16.78 -10.54 -6.87
CA VAL A 49 18.24 -10.39 -7.02
C VAL A 49 18.76 -9.43 -5.94
N ALA A 50 19.73 -9.91 -5.17
CA ALA A 50 20.38 -9.12 -4.13
C ALA A 50 21.23 -8.00 -4.75
N GLY A 51 21.18 -6.81 -4.14
CA GLY A 51 21.99 -5.67 -4.50
C GLY A 51 21.58 -4.45 -3.67
N THR A 52 22.20 -3.30 -3.92
CA THR A 52 21.91 -2.06 -3.19
C THR A 52 20.85 -1.24 -3.90
N GLY A 53 19.91 -0.65 -3.15
CA GLY A 53 18.93 0.27 -3.70
C GLY A 53 17.68 0.38 -2.83
N HIS A 54 16.85 -0.66 -2.86
CA HIS A 54 15.55 -0.70 -2.20
C HIS A 54 15.50 -1.76 -1.10
N LEU A 55 14.89 -1.43 0.04
CA LEU A 55 14.84 -2.31 1.20
C LEU A 55 13.76 -3.40 1.04
N LEU A 56 14.09 -4.59 1.49
CA LEU A 56 13.15 -5.69 1.67
C LEU A 56 12.79 -5.81 3.15
N LEU A 57 11.52 -5.99 3.47
CA LEU A 57 11.01 -6.12 4.85
C LEU A 57 11.47 -7.41 5.56
N ASP A 58 12.22 -8.27 4.86
CA ASP A 58 12.92 -9.44 5.41
C ASP A 58 14.41 -9.18 5.71
N GLY A 59 14.85 -7.92 5.67
CA GLY A 59 16.23 -7.51 5.99
C GLY A 59 17.20 -7.56 4.81
N GLY A 60 16.72 -7.75 3.58
CA GLY A 60 17.53 -7.71 2.36
C GLY A 60 17.44 -6.38 1.61
N GLN A 61 18.10 -6.33 0.46
CA GLN A 61 17.99 -5.23 -0.50
C GLN A 61 18.03 -5.74 -1.94
N THR A 62 17.47 -4.96 -2.86
CA THR A 62 17.48 -5.22 -4.30
C THR A 62 17.66 -3.92 -5.09
N PRO A 63 18.29 -3.92 -6.27
CA PRO A 63 18.42 -2.70 -7.07
C PRO A 63 17.10 -2.26 -7.73
N GLY A 64 16.08 -3.14 -7.81
CA GLY A 64 14.83 -2.86 -8.50
C GLY A 64 13.69 -2.40 -7.59
N ALA A 65 13.16 -1.20 -7.81
CA ALA A 65 11.98 -0.68 -7.06
C ALA A 65 10.75 -1.60 -7.18
N ARG A 66 10.51 -2.14 -8.39
CA ARG A 66 9.38 -3.05 -8.65
C ARG A 66 9.55 -4.38 -7.93
N ASP A 67 10.78 -4.90 -7.88
CA ASP A 67 11.10 -6.14 -7.19
C ASP A 67 10.91 -5.99 -5.68
N ALA A 68 11.37 -4.87 -5.11
CA ALA A 68 11.15 -4.55 -3.71
C ALA A 68 9.65 -4.41 -3.38
N ALA A 69 8.90 -3.65 -4.18
CA ALA A 69 7.46 -3.49 -3.98
C ALA A 69 6.71 -4.84 -4.06
N PHE A 70 7.02 -5.67 -5.05
CA PHE A 70 6.39 -6.98 -5.21
C PHE A 70 6.72 -7.93 -4.04
N HIS A 71 8.00 -8.03 -3.66
CA HIS A 71 8.43 -8.88 -2.55
C HIS A 71 7.83 -8.44 -1.21
N ASN A 72 7.82 -7.13 -0.94
CA ASN A 72 7.25 -6.57 0.28
C ASN A 72 5.72 -6.73 0.34
N ALA A 73 5.01 -6.62 -0.79
CA ALA A 73 3.59 -6.94 -0.88
C ALA A 73 3.32 -8.41 -0.57
N ALA A 74 4.12 -9.31 -1.16
CA ALA A 74 3.97 -10.73 -0.91
C ALA A 74 4.23 -11.09 0.56
N LEU A 75 5.23 -10.48 1.20
CA LEU A 75 5.47 -10.63 2.65
C LEU A 75 4.27 -10.14 3.47
N MET A 76 3.75 -8.96 3.14
CA MET A 76 2.62 -8.35 3.85
C MET A 76 1.34 -9.19 3.74
N HIS A 77 1.12 -9.86 2.61
CA HIS A 77 -0.03 -10.73 2.41
C HIS A 77 0.21 -12.21 2.74
N ALA A 78 1.45 -12.62 3.06
CA ALA A 78 1.84 -14.03 3.19
C ALA A 78 1.03 -14.82 4.22
N ARG A 79 0.47 -14.14 5.22
CA ARG A 79 -0.35 -14.72 6.28
C ARG A 79 -1.83 -14.32 6.21
N THR A 80 -2.19 -13.41 5.29
CA THR A 80 -3.55 -12.86 5.17
C THR A 80 -4.04 -12.26 6.50
N GLN A 81 -3.14 -11.53 7.17
CA GLN A 81 -3.39 -10.83 8.44
C GLN A 81 -3.22 -9.32 8.32
N ASP A 82 -3.02 -8.85 7.09
CA ASP A 82 -3.00 -7.46 6.67
C ASP A 82 -4.39 -6.81 6.84
N ASP A 83 -4.46 -5.49 6.66
CA ASP A 83 -5.70 -4.75 6.84
C ASP A 83 -6.83 -5.26 5.95
N PHE A 84 -8.07 -5.07 6.40
CA PHE A 84 -9.25 -5.38 5.61
C PHE A 84 -10.25 -4.21 5.65
N HIS A 85 -10.60 -3.70 4.48
CA HIS A 85 -11.58 -2.63 4.33
C HIS A 85 -12.95 -3.19 3.92
N PRO A 86 -13.96 -3.18 4.81
CA PRO A 86 -15.21 -3.93 4.62
C PRO A 86 -16.07 -3.43 3.46
N ILE A 87 -16.11 -2.11 3.21
CA ILE A 87 -16.90 -1.55 2.11
C ILE A 87 -16.35 -1.99 0.73
N GLY A 88 -15.04 -2.21 0.66
CA GLY A 88 -14.37 -2.57 -0.59
C GLY A 88 -14.20 -4.07 -0.77
N ASN A 89 -14.29 -4.84 0.32
CA ASN A 89 -13.83 -6.23 0.39
C ASN A 89 -12.34 -6.36 -0.02
N LEU A 90 -11.51 -5.47 0.53
CA LEU A 90 -10.18 -5.15 0.02
C LEU A 90 -9.10 -5.27 1.11
N HIS A 91 -7.91 -5.73 0.73
CA HIS A 91 -6.68 -5.55 1.50
C HIS A 91 -5.86 -4.43 0.84
N ILE A 92 -5.91 -3.21 1.39
CA ILE A 92 -5.44 -2.01 0.67
C ILE A 92 -3.94 -1.78 0.91
N ALA A 93 -3.49 -1.92 2.16
CA ALA A 93 -2.13 -1.60 2.53
C ALA A 93 -1.12 -2.47 1.80
N THR A 94 -1.43 -3.76 1.60
CA THR A 94 -0.57 -4.73 0.91
C THR A 94 -0.26 -4.36 -0.54
N VAL A 95 -1.09 -3.51 -1.15
CA VAL A 95 -0.85 -2.99 -2.50
C VAL A 95 -0.17 -1.62 -2.44
N VAL A 96 -0.67 -0.72 -1.60
CA VAL A 96 -0.25 0.70 -1.59
C VAL A 96 1.10 0.88 -0.88
N LEU A 97 1.28 0.31 0.33
CA LEU A 97 2.47 0.55 1.14
C LEU A 97 3.77 0.10 0.48
N PRO A 98 3.88 -1.12 -0.08
CA PRO A 98 5.12 -1.58 -0.71
C PRO A 98 5.57 -0.69 -1.86
N ALA A 99 4.63 -0.21 -2.67
CA ALA A 99 4.90 0.71 -3.77
C ALA A 99 5.39 2.07 -3.26
N LEU A 100 4.77 2.61 -2.20
CA LEU A 100 5.18 3.88 -1.60
C LEU A 100 6.55 3.80 -0.94
N LEU A 101 6.87 2.70 -0.25
CA LEU A 101 8.20 2.48 0.35
C LEU A 101 9.28 2.46 -0.72
N ALA A 102 9.10 1.66 -1.77
CA ALA A 102 10.05 1.60 -2.88
C ALA A 102 10.22 2.97 -3.56
N GLN A 103 9.12 3.74 -3.72
CA GLN A 103 9.17 5.07 -4.29
C GLN A 103 9.86 6.10 -3.38
N ALA A 104 9.68 6.00 -2.06
CA ALA A 104 10.34 6.88 -1.09
C ALA A 104 11.87 6.67 -1.09
N GLU A 105 12.33 5.45 -1.28
CA GLU A 105 13.75 5.08 -1.37
C GLU A 105 14.41 5.47 -2.69
N HIS A 106 13.64 5.63 -3.77
CA HIS A 106 14.16 5.98 -5.09
C HIS A 106 14.80 7.39 -5.17
N GLY A 107 14.80 8.16 -4.07
CA GLY A 107 15.56 9.40 -3.98
C GLY A 107 14.97 10.55 -4.80
N GLY A 108 13.87 11.14 -4.31
CA GLY A 108 13.59 12.57 -4.49
C GLY A 108 13.17 13.05 -5.89
N ALA A 109 11.85 13.21 -6.10
CA ALA A 109 11.32 14.18 -7.08
C ALA A 109 9.86 14.63 -6.77
N HIS A 110 9.11 13.89 -5.96
CA HIS A 110 7.64 14.06 -5.89
C HIS A 110 7.05 14.19 -4.47
N GLY A 111 7.79 14.69 -3.49
CA GLY A 111 7.27 15.00 -2.14
C GLY A 111 7.03 13.80 -1.20
N VAL A 112 6.85 12.60 -1.76
CA VAL A 112 6.64 11.32 -1.02
C VAL A 112 7.79 10.99 -0.06
N ALA A 113 8.99 11.51 -0.28
CA ALA A 113 10.15 11.29 0.60
C ALA A 113 10.03 11.98 1.98
N THR A 114 9.05 12.87 2.17
CA THR A 114 8.74 13.45 3.48
C THR A 114 7.69 12.62 4.20
N GLY A 115 7.69 12.62 5.55
CA GLY A 115 6.67 11.90 6.31
C GLY A 115 5.23 12.35 5.97
N GLU A 116 5.02 13.65 5.76
CA GLU A 116 3.71 14.18 5.36
C GLU A 116 3.34 13.77 3.93
N GLY A 117 4.25 13.92 2.96
CA GLY A 117 3.99 13.50 1.59
C GLY A 117 3.77 12.00 1.43
N PHE A 118 4.42 11.18 2.27
CA PHE A 118 4.14 9.75 2.36
C PHE A 118 2.70 9.49 2.86
N LEU A 119 2.26 10.22 3.89
CA LEU A 119 0.91 10.10 4.43
C LEU A 119 -0.16 10.64 3.46
N ASP A 120 0.12 11.70 2.71
CA ASP A 120 -0.74 12.18 1.62
C ASP A 120 -0.92 11.09 0.54
N ALA A 121 0.18 10.49 0.11
CA ALA A 121 0.15 9.43 -0.90
C ALA A 121 -0.58 8.18 -0.40
N LEU A 122 -0.38 7.80 0.87
CA LEU A 122 -1.09 6.70 1.51
C LEU A 122 -2.60 6.98 1.59
N ALA A 123 -2.99 8.16 2.07
CA ALA A 123 -4.39 8.58 2.14
C ALA A 123 -5.04 8.56 0.75
N THR A 124 -4.32 9.03 -0.26
CA THR A 124 -4.77 9.03 -1.66
C THR A 124 -4.97 7.61 -2.18
N GLY A 125 -4.04 6.69 -1.89
CA GLY A 125 -4.17 5.28 -2.27
C GLY A 125 -5.41 4.62 -1.64
N TYR A 126 -5.66 4.87 -0.35
CA TYR A 126 -6.88 4.42 0.33
C TYR A 126 -8.14 5.03 -0.29
N ALA A 127 -8.15 6.34 -0.56
CA ALA A 127 -9.29 7.00 -1.18
C ALA A 127 -9.61 6.42 -2.57
N ALA A 128 -8.58 6.18 -3.38
CA ALA A 128 -8.71 5.58 -4.71
C ALA A 128 -9.28 4.16 -4.64
N ALA A 129 -8.66 3.28 -3.84
CA ALA A 129 -9.09 1.89 -3.70
C ALA A 129 -10.53 1.79 -3.17
N THR A 130 -10.83 2.54 -2.11
CA THR A 130 -12.17 2.53 -1.51
C THR A 130 -13.23 3.12 -2.44
N GLY A 131 -12.89 4.17 -3.19
CA GLY A 131 -13.79 4.79 -4.16
C GLY A 131 -14.13 3.84 -5.32
N LEU A 132 -13.12 3.17 -5.89
CA LEU A 132 -13.31 2.20 -6.95
C LEU A 132 -14.08 0.97 -6.46
N SER A 133 -13.65 0.35 -5.36
CA SER A 133 -14.28 -0.90 -4.91
C SER A 133 -15.70 -0.72 -4.41
N ARG A 134 -16.06 0.43 -3.84
CA ARG A 134 -17.47 0.74 -3.53
C ARG A 134 -18.38 0.65 -4.75
N ARG A 135 -17.85 0.97 -5.94
CA ARG A 135 -18.59 0.90 -7.20
C ARG A 135 -18.53 -0.49 -7.85
N PHE A 136 -17.36 -1.14 -7.84
CA PHE A 136 -17.16 -2.36 -8.61
C PHE A 136 -17.38 -3.64 -7.80
N SER A 137 -17.05 -3.66 -6.51
CA SER A 137 -17.13 -4.86 -5.65
C SER A 137 -18.50 -5.55 -5.66
N PRO A 138 -19.65 -4.83 -5.64
CA PRO A 138 -20.98 -5.48 -5.73
C PRO A 138 -21.21 -6.27 -7.02
N VAL A 139 -20.49 -5.93 -8.09
CA VAL A 139 -20.59 -6.60 -9.39
C VAL A 139 -19.49 -7.64 -9.55
N THR A 140 -18.26 -7.36 -9.12
CA THR A 140 -17.09 -8.22 -9.38
C THR A 140 -16.96 -9.37 -8.38
N THR A 141 -17.18 -9.11 -7.09
CA THR A 141 -17.01 -10.12 -6.03
C THR A 141 -17.93 -11.34 -6.21
N PRO A 142 -19.24 -11.19 -6.53
CA PRO A 142 -20.12 -12.35 -6.78
C PRO A 142 -19.68 -13.23 -7.95
N HIS A 143 -18.88 -12.68 -8.88
CA HIS A 143 -18.32 -13.40 -10.02
C HIS A 143 -16.93 -14.00 -9.75
N GLY A 144 -16.48 -13.98 -8.48
CA GLY A 144 -15.21 -14.58 -8.05
C GLY A 144 -13.98 -13.71 -8.32
N LEU A 145 -14.16 -12.48 -8.80
CA LEU A 145 -13.05 -11.54 -8.95
C LEU A 145 -12.70 -10.93 -7.60
N ARG A 146 -11.41 -10.99 -7.23
CA ARG A 146 -10.87 -10.31 -6.05
C ARG A 146 -10.52 -8.89 -6.45
N THR A 147 -11.41 -7.95 -6.13
CA THR A 147 -11.21 -6.51 -6.36
C THR A 147 -10.73 -5.80 -5.13
#